data_AF-A0A8S1AKB4-F1
#
_entry.id   AF-A0A8S1AKB4-F1
#
_cell.length_a   1.000
_cell.length_b   1.000
_cell.length_c   1.000
_cell.angle_alpha   90.00
_cell.angle_beta   90.00
_cell.angle_gamma   90.00
#
_symmetry.space_group_name_H-M   'P 1'
#
loop_
_entity.id
_entity.type
_entity.pdbx_description
1 polymer ?
#
loop_
_entity_poly.entity_id
_entity_poly.type
_entity_poly.pdbx_seq_one_letter_code
_entity_poly.pdbx_strand_id
1 'polypeptide(L)'
;MPRYYTWNASSKNFQRRKQGDAVPGYPDVRSLCRMYTVHPKNDECFYLRLLLVNVRGPTSFETLRTVNGVIFPTYRAACEELNLLENDTHWDTTIAEAIISASPSQIRTLFAIIISTCFPSNPCNQWHKYKDMSEDILHQIRITSRNHDVEMNEEIHNRALLLIGDMCYLMCGSLLIRLGIPAPNREMNDAFNREFEREREYDHQELDLVVQKNVPLLNSQQK
;
A
#
# COMPACT_ATOMS: atom_id res chain seq x y z
N MET A 1 5.40 29.03 -15.58
CA MET A 1 6.48 29.91 -15.04
C MET A 1 7.23 30.60 -16.17
N PRO A 2 7.62 31.88 -16.03
CA PRO A 2 8.45 32.59 -17.02
C PRO A 2 9.82 31.91 -17.20
N ARG A 3 10.24 31.69 -18.45
CA ARG A 3 11.47 30.95 -18.80
C ARG A 3 12.74 31.80 -18.73
N TYR A 4 12.68 33.07 -19.16
CA TYR A 4 13.88 33.89 -19.39
C TYR A 4 14.13 34.99 -18.35
N TYR A 5 13.07 35.44 -17.67
CA TYR A 5 13.12 36.56 -16.73
C TYR A 5 12.55 36.17 -15.37
N THR A 6 13.00 36.85 -14.33
CA THR A 6 12.46 36.76 -12.96
C THR A 6 12.17 38.15 -12.44
N TRP A 7 11.07 38.33 -11.73
CA TRP A 7 10.77 39.59 -11.07
C TRP A 7 11.73 39.81 -9.90
N ASN A 8 12.41 40.94 -9.87
CA ASN A 8 13.18 41.39 -8.71
C ASN A 8 12.29 42.30 -7.86
N ALA A 9 11.88 41.81 -6.69
CA ALA A 9 10.98 42.53 -5.80
C ALA A 9 11.61 43.82 -5.25
N SER A 10 12.93 43.85 -5.06
CA SER A 10 13.66 45.00 -4.50
C SER A 10 13.80 46.13 -5.51
N SER A 11 14.15 45.82 -6.76
CA SER A 11 14.30 46.82 -7.84
C SER A 11 13.01 47.03 -8.66
N LYS A 12 11.92 46.31 -8.35
CA LYS A 12 10.63 46.34 -9.05
C LYS A 12 10.76 46.27 -10.58
N ASN A 13 11.64 45.39 -11.07
CA ASN A 13 11.86 45.20 -12.51
C ASN A 13 12.06 43.72 -12.86
N PHE A 14 11.86 43.40 -14.13
CA PHE A 14 12.22 42.09 -14.67
C PHE A 14 13.72 42.05 -14.96
N GLN A 15 14.42 41.10 -14.34
CA GLN A 15 15.82 40.83 -14.62
C GLN A 15 15.98 39.47 -15.30
N ARG A 16 17.01 39.33 -16.14
CA ARG A 16 17.32 38.06 -16.80
C ARG A 16 17.58 37.01 -15.71
N ARG A 17 17.00 35.82 -15.87
CA ARG A 17 17.14 34.74 -14.90
C ARG A 17 18.63 34.34 -14.81
N LYS A 18 19.19 34.33 -13.60
CA LYS A 18 20.54 33.80 -13.35
C LYS A 18 20.55 32.31 -13.75
N GLN A 19 21.46 31.93 -14.63
CA GLN A 19 21.70 30.54 -15.01
C GLN A 19 22.96 30.05 -14.30
N GLY A 20 23.05 28.75 -14.02
CA GLY A 20 24.24 28.15 -13.43
C GLY A 20 25.47 28.25 -14.34
N ASP A 21 26.64 27.94 -13.79
CA ASP A 21 27.89 27.86 -14.54
C ASP A 21 27.83 26.77 -15.62
N ALA A 22 28.58 26.96 -16.69
CA ALA A 22 28.72 25.95 -17.74
C ALA A 22 29.40 24.69 -17.18
N VAL A 23 28.87 23.52 -17.54
CA VAL A 23 29.46 22.25 -17.12
C VAL A 23 30.72 21.99 -17.95
N PRO A 24 31.88 21.71 -17.33
CA PRO A 24 33.10 21.36 -18.07
C PRO A 24 32.85 20.19 -19.03
N GLY A 25 33.22 20.35 -20.31
CA GLY A 25 32.99 19.36 -21.36
C GLY A 25 31.61 19.42 -22.04
N TYR A 26 30.67 20.23 -21.55
CA TYR A 26 29.33 20.39 -22.14
C TYR A 26 28.94 21.88 -22.23
N PRO A 27 29.37 22.61 -23.29
CA PRO A 27 29.22 24.06 -23.39
C PRO A 27 27.77 24.55 -23.40
N ASP A 28 26.82 23.72 -23.85
CA ASP A 28 25.39 24.05 -23.88
C ASP A 28 24.65 23.69 -22.58
N VAL A 29 25.29 22.97 -21.66
CA VAL A 29 24.68 22.50 -20.42
C VAL A 29 25.08 23.41 -19.27
N ARG A 30 24.09 24.02 -18.64
CA ARG A 30 24.23 24.84 -17.44
C ARG A 30 23.97 23.96 -16.22
N SER A 31 24.72 24.19 -15.13
CA SER A 31 24.49 23.51 -13.85
C SER A 31 23.04 23.70 -13.36
N LEU A 32 22.39 22.59 -13.04
CA LEU A 32 20.98 22.54 -12.64
C LEU A 32 20.84 22.97 -11.17
N CYS A 33 20.54 24.23 -10.92
CA CYS A 33 20.39 24.74 -9.55
C CYS A 33 19.00 24.53 -8.92
N ARG A 34 18.01 23.99 -9.63
CA ARG A 34 16.63 23.83 -9.10
C ARG A 34 16.04 22.48 -9.43
N MET A 35 15.77 21.72 -8.38
CA MET A 35 15.00 20.49 -8.43
C MET A 35 13.66 20.70 -7.71
N TYR A 36 12.54 20.41 -8.38
CA TYR A 36 11.19 20.59 -7.85
C TYR A 36 10.90 19.60 -6.74
N THR A 37 10.29 20.04 -5.64
CA THR A 37 9.86 19.14 -4.57
C THR A 37 8.95 18.07 -5.16
N VAL A 38 9.37 16.81 -5.04
CA VAL A 38 8.62 15.65 -5.49
C VAL A 38 8.03 14.99 -4.25
N HIS A 39 6.72 14.72 -4.29
CA HIS A 39 6.05 13.98 -3.23
C HIS A 39 6.45 12.49 -3.30
N PRO A 40 6.72 11.80 -2.17
CA PRO A 40 7.11 10.38 -2.15
C PRO A 40 6.19 9.44 -2.95
N LYS A 41 4.87 9.71 -2.97
CA LYS A 41 3.89 9.03 -3.84
C LYS A 41 4.25 8.99 -5.34
N ASN A 42 5.10 9.87 -5.83
CA ASN A 42 5.65 9.80 -7.19
C ASN A 42 6.99 9.05 -7.14
N ASP A 43 6.87 7.73 -7.05
CA ASP A 43 7.94 6.77 -6.76
C ASP A 43 9.20 7.01 -7.61
N GLU A 44 9.08 6.94 -8.94
CA GLU A 44 10.22 7.09 -9.85
C GLU A 44 10.88 8.47 -9.74
N CYS A 45 10.11 9.55 -9.75
CA CYS A 45 10.66 10.91 -9.66
C CYS A 45 11.26 11.20 -8.29
N PHE A 46 10.73 10.59 -7.22
CA PHE A 46 11.23 10.75 -5.87
C PHE A 46 12.61 10.11 -5.74
N TYR A 47 12.77 8.85 -6.14
CA TYR A 47 14.06 8.16 -6.08
C TYR A 47 15.07 8.73 -7.07
N LEU A 48 14.63 9.13 -8.28
CA LEU A 48 15.50 9.85 -9.21
C LEU A 48 16.03 11.15 -8.60
N ARG A 49 15.15 11.95 -7.97
CA ARG A 49 15.57 13.16 -7.25
C ARG A 49 16.55 12.82 -6.12
N LEU A 50 16.29 11.78 -5.36
CA LEU A 50 17.14 11.34 -4.25
C LEU A 50 18.55 10.97 -4.75
N LEU A 51 18.65 10.24 -5.86
CA LEU A 51 19.93 9.93 -6.51
C LEU A 51 20.62 11.19 -7.03
N LEU A 52 19.89 12.09 -7.69
CA LEU A 52 20.46 13.35 -8.21
C LEU A 52 21.01 14.27 -7.11
N VAL A 53 20.51 14.16 -5.88
CA VAL A 53 21.06 14.90 -4.71
C VAL A 53 22.35 14.26 -4.19
N ASN A 54 22.44 12.92 -4.21
CA ASN A 54 23.52 12.19 -3.53
C ASN A 54 24.66 11.75 -4.47
N VAL A 55 24.35 11.43 -5.74
CA VAL A 55 25.32 11.00 -6.75
C VAL A 55 25.93 12.21 -7.44
N ARG A 56 27.26 12.32 -7.39
CA ARG A 56 27.99 13.46 -7.98
C ARG A 56 28.33 13.21 -9.44
N GLY A 57 28.02 14.20 -10.29
CA GLY A 57 28.42 14.22 -11.70
C GLY A 57 27.87 13.08 -12.58
N PRO A 58 26.59 12.66 -12.43
CA PRO A 58 26.04 11.64 -13.32
C PRO A 58 26.05 12.13 -14.77
N THR A 59 26.59 11.31 -15.67
CA THR A 59 26.66 11.61 -17.12
C THR A 59 25.50 11.02 -17.90
N SER A 60 24.75 10.08 -17.30
CA SER A 60 23.56 9.47 -17.89
C SER A 60 22.60 8.94 -16.81
N PHE A 61 21.37 8.62 -17.19
CA PHE A 61 20.40 7.94 -16.30
C PHE A 61 20.82 6.52 -15.93
N GLU A 62 21.62 5.87 -16.78
CA GLU A 62 22.20 4.56 -16.48
C GLU A 62 23.26 4.69 -15.39
N THR A 63 24.15 5.68 -15.51
CA THR A 63 25.17 5.99 -14.50
C THR A 63 24.56 6.31 -13.13
N LEU A 64 23.37 6.93 -13.09
CA LEU A 64 22.63 7.16 -11.85
C LEU A 64 22.19 5.87 -11.15
N ARG A 65 21.92 4.81 -11.92
CA ARG A 65 21.52 3.50 -11.41
C ARG A 65 22.71 2.55 -11.22
N THR A 66 23.93 2.98 -11.57
CA THR A 66 25.13 2.17 -11.38
C THR A 66 25.69 2.42 -9.99
N VAL A 67 25.68 1.39 -9.14
CA VAL A 67 26.29 1.44 -7.80
C VAL A 67 27.34 0.33 -7.73
N ASN A 68 28.57 0.67 -7.33
CA ASN A 68 29.70 -0.29 -7.26
C ASN A 68 29.96 -1.08 -8.56
N GLY A 69 29.67 -0.48 -9.72
CA GLY A 69 29.85 -1.13 -11.04
C GLY A 69 28.69 -2.03 -11.49
N VAL A 70 27.64 -2.20 -10.68
CA VAL A 70 26.43 -2.96 -11.02
C VAL A 70 25.31 -2.00 -11.40
N ILE A 71 24.64 -2.26 -12.52
CA ILE A 71 23.48 -1.47 -12.96
C ILE A 71 22.22 -2.06 -12.34
N PHE A 72 21.49 -1.25 -11.57
CA PHE A 72 20.25 -1.66 -10.95
C PHE A 72 19.03 -1.41 -11.86
N PRO A 73 17.99 -2.26 -11.79
CA PRO A 73 16.82 -2.16 -12.66
C PRO A 73 16.00 -0.90 -12.41
N THR A 74 15.91 -0.43 -11.17
CA THR A 74 15.10 0.73 -10.76
C THR A 74 15.94 1.76 -9.99
N TYR A 75 15.51 3.03 -10.00
CA TYR A 75 16.14 4.06 -9.18
C TYR A 75 16.05 3.75 -7.69
N ARG A 76 14.94 3.12 -7.26
CA ARG A 76 14.75 2.65 -5.89
C ARG A 76 15.84 1.65 -5.47
N ALA A 77 16.08 0.62 -6.28
CA ALA A 77 17.09 -0.39 -5.99
C ALA A 77 18.51 0.20 -5.90
N ALA A 78 18.82 1.20 -6.73
CA ALA A 78 20.07 1.95 -6.60
C ALA A 78 20.13 2.79 -5.30
N CYS A 79 19.01 3.40 -4.87
CA CYS A 79 18.94 4.09 -3.59
C CYS A 79 19.11 3.14 -2.39
N GLU A 80 18.55 1.93 -2.46
CA GLU A 80 18.69 0.87 -1.45
C GLU A 80 20.16 0.46 -1.31
N GLU A 81 20.85 0.16 -2.42
CA GLU A 81 22.27 -0.20 -2.40
C GLU A 81 23.16 0.94 -1.86
N LEU A 82 22.81 2.20 -2.15
CA LEU A 82 23.49 3.37 -1.60
C LEU A 82 23.13 3.69 -0.15
N ASN A 83 22.26 2.90 0.49
CA ASN A 83 21.73 3.13 1.84
C ASN A 83 21.12 4.53 2.02
N LEU A 84 20.48 5.05 0.97
CA LEU A 84 19.79 6.35 0.99
C LEU A 84 18.36 6.26 1.51
N LEU A 85 17.81 5.04 1.60
CA LEU A 85 16.51 4.80 2.19
C LEU A 85 16.67 4.52 3.69
N GLU A 86 15.69 4.94 4.49
CA GLU A 86 15.69 4.57 5.90
C GLU A 86 15.59 3.05 6.04
N ASN A 87 16.45 2.48 6.87
CA ASN A 87 16.39 1.07 7.22
C ASN A 87 15.07 0.82 7.95
N ASP A 88 14.23 -0.06 7.41
CA ASP A 88 12.94 -0.46 8.00
C ASP A 88 13.05 -1.11 9.41
N THR A 89 14.25 -1.16 9.98
CA THR A 89 14.54 -1.69 11.32
C THR A 89 13.69 -1.04 12.41
N HIS A 90 13.45 0.27 12.30
CA HIS A 90 12.62 0.98 13.28
C HIS A 90 11.16 0.57 13.21
N TRP A 91 10.61 0.32 12.02
CA TRP A 91 9.26 -0.23 11.86
C TRP A 91 9.14 -1.65 12.38
N ASP A 92 10.15 -2.48 12.10
CA ASP A 92 10.22 -3.85 12.62
C ASP A 92 10.25 -3.88 14.15
N THR A 93 11.07 -3.04 14.78
CA THR A 93 11.11 -2.91 16.24
C THR A 93 9.79 -2.39 16.79
N THR A 94 9.19 -1.38 16.15
CA THR A 94 7.90 -0.81 16.58
C THR A 94 6.78 -1.86 16.57
N ILE A 95 6.69 -2.66 15.51
CA ILE A 95 5.69 -3.73 15.41
C ILE A 95 6.01 -4.85 16.41
N ALA A 96 7.27 -5.24 16.56
CA ALA A 96 7.67 -6.28 17.51
C ALA A 96 7.35 -5.89 18.96
N GLU A 97 7.57 -4.64 19.36
CA GLU A 97 7.20 -4.12 20.68
C GLU A 97 5.68 -4.07 20.86
N ALA A 98 4.95 -3.65 19.83
CA ALA A 98 3.49 -3.60 19.88
C ALA A 98 2.89 -5.01 20.07
N ILE A 99 3.43 -6.05 19.43
CA ILE A 99 2.93 -7.43 19.54
C ILE A 99 2.94 -7.93 21.00
N ILE A 100 3.86 -7.45 21.83
CA ILE A 100 3.95 -7.85 23.24
C ILE A 100 2.77 -7.32 24.07
N SER A 101 2.16 -6.20 23.66
CA SER A 101 1.22 -5.45 24.50
C SER A 101 -0.14 -5.17 23.85
N ALA A 102 -0.30 -5.42 22.56
CA ALA A 102 -1.48 -5.06 21.78
C ALA A 102 -2.14 -6.29 21.12
N SER A 103 -3.43 -6.19 20.84
CA SER A 103 -4.17 -7.25 20.17
C SER A 103 -3.88 -7.31 18.66
N PRO A 104 -4.09 -8.46 17.98
CA PRO A 104 -3.89 -8.56 16.53
C PRO A 104 -4.62 -7.50 15.70
N SER A 105 -5.81 -7.07 16.14
CA SER A 105 -6.56 -5.98 15.48
C SER A 105 -5.88 -4.62 15.61
N GLN A 106 -5.28 -4.33 16.77
CA GLN A 106 -4.45 -3.13 16.98
C GLN A 106 -3.16 -3.20 16.17
N ILE A 107 -2.53 -4.37 16.06
CA ILE A 107 -1.34 -4.58 15.21
C ILE A 107 -1.68 -4.30 13.73
N ARG A 108 -2.81 -4.81 13.22
CA ARG A 108 -3.27 -4.49 11.86
C ARG A 108 -3.45 -2.99 11.64
N THR A 109 -3.96 -2.29 12.66
CA THR A 109 -4.18 -0.84 12.60
C THR A 109 -2.86 -0.08 12.57
N LEU A 110 -1.92 -0.45 13.45
CA LEU A 110 -0.57 0.11 13.46
C LEU A 110 0.14 -0.12 12.11
N PHE A 111 0.05 -1.33 11.59
CA PHE A 111 0.62 -1.68 10.29
C PHE A 111 0.02 -0.84 9.16
N ALA A 112 -1.32 -0.69 9.12
CA ALA A 112 -2.01 0.16 8.15
C ALA A 112 -1.56 1.63 8.23
N ILE A 113 -1.30 2.14 9.44
CA ILE A 113 -0.76 3.50 9.64
C ILE A 113 0.64 3.61 9.05
N ILE A 114 1.55 2.71 9.44
CA ILE A 114 2.95 2.71 8.97
C ILE A 114 3.02 2.73 7.44
N ILE A 115 2.29 1.82 6.77
CA ILE A 115 2.34 1.74 5.30
C ILE A 115 1.67 2.93 4.61
N SER A 116 0.68 3.57 5.24
CA SER A 116 -0.05 4.71 4.67
C SER A 116 0.69 6.03 4.83
N THR A 117 1.42 6.21 5.93
CA THR A 117 2.03 7.50 6.30
C THR A 117 3.53 7.53 6.19
N CYS A 118 4.19 6.39 6.42
CA CYS A 118 5.64 6.34 6.56
C CYS A 118 6.35 5.79 5.32
N PHE A 119 5.64 5.14 4.40
CA PHE A 119 6.17 4.60 3.15
C PHE A 119 7.43 3.73 3.36
N PRO A 120 7.32 2.62 4.10
CA PRO A 120 8.45 1.72 4.35
C PRO A 120 9.07 1.22 3.04
N SER A 121 10.35 0.85 3.11
CA SER A 121 11.11 0.40 1.95
C SER A 121 10.69 -1.01 1.51
N ASN A 122 10.21 -1.88 2.38
CA ASN A 122 9.75 -3.23 2.02
C ASN A 122 8.48 -3.66 2.78
N PRO A 123 7.32 -3.03 2.51
CA PRO A 123 6.05 -3.34 3.18
C PRO A 123 5.60 -4.78 2.94
N CYS A 124 5.92 -5.35 1.78
CA CYS A 124 5.63 -6.75 1.47
C CYS A 124 6.34 -7.71 2.44
N ASN A 125 7.62 -7.47 2.72
CA ASN A 125 8.38 -8.34 3.63
C ASN A 125 7.86 -8.21 5.07
N GLN A 126 7.49 -7.01 5.49
CA GLN A 126 6.86 -6.78 6.79
C GLN A 126 5.53 -7.51 6.92
N TRP A 127 4.68 -7.46 5.87
CA TRP A 127 3.44 -8.24 5.83
C TRP A 127 3.69 -9.74 6.02
N HIS A 128 4.65 -10.32 5.29
CA HIS A 128 4.98 -11.74 5.41
C HIS A 128 5.54 -12.11 6.78
N LYS A 129 6.30 -11.21 7.41
CA LYS A 129 6.90 -11.42 8.74
C LYS A 129 5.86 -11.38 9.86
N TYR A 130 4.84 -10.52 9.75
CA TYR A 130 3.87 -10.27 10.81
C TYR A 130 2.46 -10.80 10.47
N LYS A 131 2.37 -11.89 9.69
CA LYS A 131 1.09 -12.54 9.32
C LYS A 131 0.25 -12.96 10.53
N ASP A 132 0.88 -13.20 11.68
CA ASP A 132 0.21 -13.54 12.94
C ASP A 132 -0.81 -12.49 13.41
N MET A 133 -0.76 -11.27 12.85
CA MET A 133 -1.81 -10.28 13.04
C MET A 133 -3.20 -10.71 12.53
N SER A 134 -3.37 -11.92 11.95
CA SER A 134 -4.65 -12.53 11.59
C SER A 134 -5.17 -13.58 12.59
N GLU A 135 -4.50 -13.80 13.72
CA GLU A 135 -4.87 -14.82 14.72
C GLU A 135 -6.28 -14.64 15.29
N ASP A 136 -6.70 -13.41 15.57
CA ASP A 136 -8.05 -13.10 16.06
C ASP A 136 -9.14 -13.44 15.03
N ILE A 137 -8.84 -13.36 13.73
CA ILE A 137 -9.74 -13.76 12.65
C ILE A 137 -9.91 -15.28 12.66
N LEU A 138 -8.83 -16.03 12.81
CA LEU A 138 -8.89 -17.49 12.97
C LEU A 138 -9.77 -17.87 14.18
N HIS A 139 -9.55 -17.20 15.31
CA HIS A 139 -10.34 -17.41 16.52
C HIS A 139 -11.83 -17.12 16.29
N GLN A 140 -12.16 -16.00 15.64
CA GLN A 140 -13.55 -15.67 15.29
C GLN A 140 -14.18 -16.71 14.38
N ILE A 141 -13.45 -17.22 13.39
CA ILE A 141 -13.93 -18.25 12.47
C ILE A 141 -14.25 -19.54 13.23
N ARG A 142 -13.33 -20.02 14.09
CA ARG A 142 -13.54 -21.23 14.91
C ARG A 142 -14.78 -21.14 15.78
N ILE A 143 -14.99 -20.01 16.45
CA ILE A 143 -16.19 -19.77 17.26
C ILE A 143 -17.45 -19.78 16.40
N THR A 144 -17.42 -19.05 15.29
CA THR A 144 -18.60 -18.90 14.44
C THR A 144 -18.95 -20.24 13.79
N SER A 145 -17.97 -20.98 13.25
CA SER A 145 -18.14 -22.28 12.56
C SER A 145 -18.45 -23.44 13.50
N ARG A 146 -18.22 -23.28 14.80
CA ARG A 146 -18.19 -24.39 15.79
C ARG A 146 -17.21 -25.49 15.40
N ASN A 147 -16.23 -25.19 14.55
CA ASN A 147 -15.19 -26.13 14.12
C ASN A 147 -13.84 -25.64 14.66
N HIS A 148 -13.28 -26.38 15.62
CA HIS A 148 -12.01 -26.05 16.25
C HIS A 148 -10.79 -26.56 15.46
N ASP A 149 -11.00 -27.44 14.49
CA ASP A 149 -9.94 -28.05 13.69
C ASP A 149 -9.49 -27.15 12.53
N VAL A 150 -10.10 -25.97 12.37
CA VAL A 150 -9.67 -24.99 11.37
C VAL A 150 -8.27 -24.50 11.72
N GLU A 151 -7.33 -24.67 10.80
CA GLU A 151 -5.95 -24.17 10.92
C GLU A 151 -5.76 -22.84 10.19
N MET A 152 -4.62 -22.18 10.41
CA MET A 152 -4.25 -20.97 9.70
C MET A 152 -4.08 -21.27 8.21
N ASN A 153 -4.79 -20.55 7.34
CA ASN A 153 -4.76 -20.74 5.90
C ASN A 153 -4.63 -19.38 5.18
N GLU A 154 -4.41 -19.41 3.86
CA GLU A 154 -4.29 -18.19 3.05
C GLU A 154 -5.59 -17.35 3.03
N GLU A 155 -6.76 -17.95 3.31
CA GLU A 155 -8.04 -17.21 3.37
C GLU A 155 -8.09 -16.28 4.58
N ILE A 156 -7.59 -16.74 5.72
CA ILE A 156 -7.51 -15.95 6.95
C ILE A 156 -6.54 -14.78 6.77
N HIS A 157 -5.38 -15.04 6.16
CA HIS A 157 -4.44 -13.98 5.79
C HIS A 157 -5.06 -12.99 4.79
N ASN A 158 -5.80 -13.48 3.80
CA ASN A 158 -6.49 -12.65 2.83
C ASN A 158 -7.57 -11.76 3.49
N ARG A 159 -8.28 -12.28 4.49
CA ARG A 159 -9.24 -11.47 5.27
C ARG A 159 -8.56 -10.40 6.10
N ALA A 160 -7.39 -10.66 6.67
CA ALA A 160 -6.58 -9.62 7.29
C ALA A 160 -6.12 -8.56 6.28
N LEU A 161 -5.70 -8.96 5.07
CA LEU A 161 -5.36 -8.02 4.00
C LEU A 161 -6.54 -7.13 3.59
N LEU A 162 -7.76 -7.68 3.53
CA LEU A 162 -8.96 -6.87 3.26
C LEU A 162 -9.16 -5.79 4.32
N LEU A 163 -9.09 -6.15 5.61
CA LEU A 163 -9.23 -5.20 6.71
C LEU A 163 -8.16 -4.10 6.66
N ILE A 164 -6.90 -4.47 6.42
CA ILE A 164 -5.80 -3.51 6.27
C ILE A 164 -6.06 -2.61 5.05
N GLY A 165 -6.53 -3.19 3.93
CA GLY A 165 -6.85 -2.45 2.72
C GLY A 165 -7.94 -1.41 2.92
N ASP A 166 -9.00 -1.76 3.66
CA ASP A 166 -10.07 -0.84 4.00
C ASP A 166 -9.55 0.31 4.89
N MET A 167 -8.71 0.02 5.89
CA MET A 167 -8.07 1.05 6.70
C MET A 167 -7.19 1.99 5.85
N CYS A 168 -6.37 1.44 4.95
CA CYS A 168 -5.51 2.22 4.06
C CYS A 168 -6.33 3.11 3.11
N TYR A 169 -7.44 2.57 2.59
CA TYR A 169 -8.34 3.31 1.73
C TYR A 169 -8.98 4.49 2.48
N LEU A 170 -9.44 4.26 3.72
CA LEU A 170 -9.99 5.32 4.57
C LEU A 170 -8.94 6.39 4.93
N MET A 171 -7.69 5.99 5.19
CA MET A 171 -6.63 6.92 5.61
C MET A 171 -6.04 7.74 4.46
N CYS A 172 -5.76 7.12 3.31
CA CYS A 172 -4.96 7.75 2.25
C CYS A 172 -5.51 7.55 0.83
N GLY A 173 -6.70 6.94 0.70
CA GLY A 173 -7.38 6.68 -0.59
C GLY A 173 -6.59 5.78 -1.54
N SER A 174 -5.62 5.02 -1.01
CA SER A 174 -4.69 4.22 -1.82
C SER A 174 -4.99 2.73 -1.65
N LEU A 175 -4.93 2.00 -2.76
CA LEU A 175 -5.02 0.55 -2.75
C LEU A 175 -3.71 -0.07 -2.25
N LEU A 176 -3.80 -1.26 -1.63
CA LEU A 176 -2.64 -1.99 -1.11
C LEU A 176 -1.56 -2.24 -2.16
N ILE A 177 -1.96 -2.50 -3.42
CA ILE A 177 -1.01 -2.70 -4.52
C ILE A 177 -0.10 -1.49 -4.76
N ARG A 178 -0.62 -0.28 -4.51
CA ARG A 178 0.14 0.97 -4.65
C ARG A 178 1.05 1.22 -3.44
N LEU A 179 0.76 0.58 -2.32
CA LEU A 179 1.56 0.62 -1.10
C LEU A 179 2.57 -0.54 -1.05
N GLY A 180 2.75 -1.29 -2.14
CA GLY A 180 3.71 -2.40 -2.20
C GLY A 180 3.28 -3.65 -1.42
N ILE A 181 1.98 -3.81 -1.17
CA ILE A 181 1.39 -4.99 -0.52
C ILE A 181 0.55 -5.79 -1.52
N PRO A 182 0.54 -7.13 -1.46
CA PRO A 182 -0.33 -7.96 -2.29
C PRO A 182 -1.79 -7.52 -2.19
N ALA A 183 -2.45 -7.43 -3.34
CA ALA A 183 -3.87 -7.12 -3.39
C ALA A 183 -4.69 -8.28 -2.81
N PRO A 184 -5.66 -8.01 -1.93
CA PRO A 184 -6.52 -9.05 -1.41
C PRO A 184 -7.43 -9.61 -2.50
N ASN A 185 -7.63 -10.92 -2.47
CA ASN A 185 -8.61 -11.62 -3.30
C ASN A 185 -10.02 -11.45 -2.71
N ARG A 186 -10.84 -10.59 -3.32
CA ARG A 186 -12.20 -10.30 -2.83
C ARG A 186 -13.16 -11.47 -3.01
N GLU A 187 -13.03 -12.25 -4.09
CA GLU A 187 -13.90 -13.40 -4.37
C GLU A 187 -13.74 -14.50 -3.31
N MET A 188 -12.52 -14.68 -2.81
CA MET A 188 -12.19 -15.63 -1.75
C MET A 188 -12.84 -15.30 -0.40
N ASN A 189 -13.22 -14.04 -0.16
CA ASN A 189 -13.91 -13.63 1.07
C ASN A 189 -15.43 -13.82 0.99
N ASP A 190 -16.02 -13.70 -0.20
CA ASP A 190 -17.46 -13.94 -0.42
C ASP A 190 -17.84 -15.41 -0.18
N ALA A 191 -16.91 -16.35 -0.37
CA ALA A 191 -17.09 -17.76 -0.06
C ALA A 191 -17.41 -18.04 1.43
N PHE A 192 -17.13 -17.09 2.33
CA PHE A 192 -17.42 -17.21 3.77
C PHE A 192 -18.48 -16.22 4.27
N ASN A 193 -19.20 -15.53 3.36
CA ASN A 193 -20.36 -14.73 3.73
C ASN A 193 -21.50 -15.65 4.16
N ARG A 194 -21.41 -16.12 5.40
CA ARG A 194 -22.29 -17.13 5.97
C ARG A 194 -23.73 -16.66 6.11
N GLU A 195 -23.97 -15.36 6.06
CA GLU A 195 -25.31 -14.78 5.97
C GLU A 195 -25.97 -15.13 4.62
N PHE A 196 -25.20 -15.12 3.54
CA PHE A 196 -25.62 -15.61 2.23
C PHE A 196 -25.79 -17.13 2.19
N GLU A 197 -24.94 -17.89 2.88
CA GLU A 197 -25.12 -19.35 3.00
C GLU A 197 -26.33 -19.71 3.86
N ARG A 198 -26.58 -19.00 4.96
CA ARG A 198 -27.80 -19.15 5.78
C ARG A 198 -29.06 -18.80 5.00
N GLU A 199 -29.04 -17.78 4.16
CA GLU A 199 -30.16 -17.48 3.24
C GLU A 199 -30.43 -18.61 2.24
N ARG A 200 -29.44 -19.46 1.97
CA ARG A 200 -29.56 -20.61 1.06
C ARG A 200 -29.88 -21.93 1.75
N GLU A 201 -29.70 -22.03 3.06
CA GLU A 201 -30.03 -23.20 3.90
C GLU A 201 -31.42 -23.08 4.54
N TYR A 202 -32.46 -22.79 3.76
CA TYR A 202 -33.84 -22.98 4.25
C TYR A 202 -34.31 -24.41 3.99
N ASP A 203 -35.14 -24.94 4.89
CA ASP A 203 -35.73 -26.27 4.72
C ASP A 203 -36.75 -26.25 3.57
N HIS A 204 -36.30 -26.74 2.42
CA HIS A 204 -37.13 -26.83 1.22
C HIS A 204 -38.36 -27.73 1.41
N GLN A 205 -38.28 -28.75 2.28
CA GLN A 205 -39.42 -29.64 2.54
C GLN A 205 -40.46 -28.95 3.42
N GLU A 206 -40.03 -28.21 4.44
CA GLU A 206 -40.93 -27.40 5.26
C GLU A 206 -41.62 -26.31 4.43
N LEU A 207 -40.86 -25.58 3.60
CA LEU A 207 -41.44 -24.57 2.71
C LEU A 207 -42.46 -25.17 1.74
N ASP A 208 -42.17 -26.34 1.15
CA ASP A 208 -43.09 -26.98 0.21
C ASP A 208 -44.37 -27.45 0.91
N LEU A 209 -44.27 -27.96 2.14
CA LEU A 209 -45.44 -28.30 2.97
C LEU A 209 -46.27 -27.06 3.31
N VAL A 210 -45.64 -25.94 3.62
CA VAL A 210 -46.31 -24.66 3.87
C VAL A 210 -47.06 -24.18 2.62
N VAL A 211 -46.44 -24.28 1.44
CA VAL A 211 -47.04 -23.93 0.16
C VAL A 211 -48.23 -24.85 -0.14
N GLN A 212 -48.06 -26.17 -0.04
CA GLN A 212 -49.13 -27.15 -0.29
C GLN A 212 -50.32 -26.97 0.65
N LYS A 213 -50.08 -26.58 1.91
CA LYS A 213 -51.14 -26.31 2.89
C LYS A 213 -51.87 -25.00 2.62
N ASN A 214 -51.16 -23.95 2.23
CA ASN A 214 -51.71 -22.60 2.18
C ASN A 214 -52.26 -22.21 0.80
N VAL A 215 -51.72 -22.75 -0.30
CA VAL A 215 -52.20 -22.48 -1.67
C VAL A 215 -53.70 -22.84 -1.87
N PRO A 216 -54.22 -23.95 -1.31
CA PRO A 216 -55.65 -24.26 -1.40
C PRO A 216 -56.55 -23.27 -0.63
N LEU A 217 -56.01 -22.57 0.37
CA LEU A 217 -56.73 -21.61 1.21
C LEU A 217 -56.79 -20.20 0.60
N LEU A 218 -56.09 -19.95 -0.51
CA LEU A 218 -56.08 -18.67 -1.20
C LEU A 218 -57.42 -18.40 -1.89
N ASN A 219 -57.93 -17.18 -1.73
CA ASN A 219 -59.14 -16.73 -2.42
C ASN A 219 -58.85 -16.43 -3.91
N SER A 220 -59.89 -16.21 -4.71
CA SER A 220 -59.77 -15.99 -6.17
C SER A 220 -59.03 -14.71 -6.58
N GLN A 221 -58.77 -13.78 -5.65
CA GLN A 221 -57.97 -12.58 -5.89
C GLN A 221 -56.50 -12.75 -5.46
N GLN A 222 -56.19 -13.82 -4.73
CA GLN A 222 -54.86 -14.15 -4.20
C GLN A 222 -54.17 -15.31 -4.94
N LYS A 223 -54.92 -16.03 -5.78
CA LYS A 223 -54.40 -17.09 -6.67
C LYS A 223 -53.84 -16.53 -7.96
#